data_AF-A0A933G4F4-F1
#
_entry.id   AF-A0A933G4F4-F1
#
_cell.length_a   1.000
_cell.length_b   1.000
_cell.length_c   1.000
_cell.angle_alpha   90.00
_cell.angle_beta   90.00
_cell.angle_gamma   90.00
#
_symmetry.space_group_name_H-M   'P 1'
#
loop_
_entity.id
_entity.type
_entity.pdbx_description
1 polymer ?
#
loop_
_entity_poly.entity_id
_entity_poly.type
_entity_poly.pdbx_seq_one_letter_code
_entity_poly.pdbx_strand_id
1 'polypeptide(L)'
;MKRILRGLAVMVFVGLAALQIGCSRAAKESSGDATKVALCAQCGQIKGSPSCCQPGQAVCAKCGLVEGSPGCCKITKGAAEPAFLCTQCGFIKGSPECCKAGQPTCEKCGLVKGSPGCCKIPKSG
;
A
#
# COMPACT_ATOMS: atom_id res chain seq x y z
N MET A 1 -23.20 -56.70 -41.19
CA MET A 1 -24.41 -56.60 -40.33
C MET A 1 -23.97 -56.34 -38.90
N LYS A 2 -24.54 -55.31 -38.24
CA LYS A 2 -24.64 -55.13 -36.77
C LYS A 2 -23.29 -55.02 -36.01
N ARG A 3 -22.96 -53.99 -35.23
CA ARG A 3 -23.80 -53.19 -34.31
C ARG A 3 -23.16 -51.81 -34.07
N ILE A 4 -24.01 -50.80 -34.12
CA ILE A 4 -23.82 -49.47 -33.54
C ILE A 4 -24.08 -49.62 -32.03
N LEU A 5 -23.17 -49.19 -31.14
CA LEU A 5 -23.56 -48.78 -29.79
C LEU A 5 -22.52 -47.87 -29.10
N ARG A 6 -22.83 -46.57 -29.13
CA ARG A 6 -22.75 -45.60 -28.02
C ARG A 6 -21.71 -45.86 -26.91
N GLY A 7 -20.71 -44.99 -26.83
CA GLY A 7 -19.83 -44.88 -25.67
C GLY A 7 -19.26 -43.47 -25.57
N LEU A 8 -19.92 -42.65 -24.76
CA LEU A 8 -19.56 -41.28 -24.39
C LEU A 8 -18.21 -41.29 -23.63
N ALA A 9 -17.20 -40.57 -24.12
CA ALA A 9 -15.99 -40.31 -23.34
C ALA A 9 -15.38 -38.97 -23.76
N VAL A 10 -15.94 -37.90 -23.19
CA VAL A 10 -15.31 -36.59 -23.12
C VAL A 10 -14.08 -36.73 -22.23
N MET A 11 -12.92 -36.94 -22.82
CA MET A 11 -11.63 -36.86 -22.12
C MET A 11 -11.27 -35.38 -21.98
N VAL A 12 -11.66 -34.83 -20.82
CA VAL A 12 -11.22 -33.53 -20.32
C VAL A 12 -9.69 -33.53 -20.25
N PHE A 13 -9.07 -32.65 -21.04
CA PHE A 13 -7.66 -32.29 -20.90
C PHE A 13 -7.43 -31.64 -19.52
N VAL A 14 -7.09 -32.46 -18.52
CA VAL A 14 -6.44 -31.96 -17.30
C VAL A 14 -4.95 -31.93 -17.59
N GLY A 15 -4.54 -30.85 -18.27
CA GLY A 15 -3.15 -30.47 -18.45
C GLY A 15 -2.54 -30.08 -17.11
N LEU A 16 -1.84 -31.06 -16.55
CA LEU A 16 -1.08 -31.03 -15.32
C LEU A 16 0.16 -30.10 -15.46
N ALA A 17 0.37 -29.30 -14.42
CA ALA A 17 1.68 -28.81 -13.95
C ALA A 17 2.54 -27.93 -14.87
N ALA A 18 2.38 -26.61 -14.71
CA ALA A 18 3.52 -25.71 -14.60
C ALA A 18 3.08 -24.40 -13.92
N LEU A 19 3.29 -24.25 -12.61
CA LEU A 19 3.52 -22.92 -12.05
C LEU A 19 4.41 -22.98 -10.81
N GLN A 20 5.69 -22.77 -11.07
CA GLN A 20 6.68 -22.25 -10.14
C GLN A 20 6.14 -20.93 -9.55
N ILE A 21 5.56 -20.94 -8.36
CA ILE A 21 5.24 -19.71 -7.62
C ILE A 21 6.50 -19.29 -6.87
N GLY A 22 7.45 -18.76 -7.62
CA GLY A 22 8.47 -17.88 -7.08
C GLY A 22 7.80 -16.62 -6.55
N CYS A 23 8.01 -16.31 -5.27
CA CYS A 23 7.71 -15.00 -4.69
C CYS A 23 8.56 -13.94 -5.39
N SER A 24 8.10 -13.41 -6.51
CA SER A 24 8.72 -12.25 -7.14
C SER A 24 7.70 -11.48 -7.98
N ARG A 25 7.45 -10.25 -7.52
CA ARG A 25 6.87 -9.12 -8.27
C ARG A 25 5.38 -9.24 -8.62
N ALA A 26 4.56 -8.82 -7.67
CA ALA A 26 3.36 -8.05 -7.97
C ALA A 26 3.53 -6.62 -7.44
N ALA A 27 4.49 -5.89 -8.00
CA ALA A 27 4.36 -4.44 -8.09
C ALA A 27 3.39 -4.17 -9.24
N LYS A 28 2.08 -4.32 -8.96
CA LYS A 28 1.03 -3.99 -9.93
C LYS A 28 0.23 -2.80 -9.39
N GLU A 29 0.65 -1.66 -9.91
CA GLU A 29 -0.19 -0.55 -10.38
C GLU A 29 -1.05 0.17 -9.33
N SER A 30 -0.42 1.24 -8.82
CA SER A 30 -1.05 2.48 -8.41
C SER A 30 -1.89 3.06 -9.56
N SER A 31 -3.17 2.75 -9.60
CA SER A 31 -4.13 3.43 -10.47
C SER A 31 -5.38 3.80 -9.67
N GLY A 32 -5.59 5.10 -9.43
CA GLY A 32 -6.87 5.63 -8.93
C GLY A 32 -6.81 6.61 -7.76
N ASP A 33 -5.83 7.53 -7.73
CA ASP A 33 -5.94 8.88 -7.15
C ASP A 33 -4.55 9.53 -7.20
N ALA A 34 -4.30 10.41 -8.15
CA ALA A 34 -3.05 11.18 -8.22
C ALA A 34 -2.84 12.13 -7.02
N THR A 35 -3.79 12.15 -6.08
CA THR A 35 -3.81 13.04 -4.90
C THR A 35 -3.58 12.30 -3.58
N LYS A 36 -3.27 11.00 -3.59
CA LYS A 36 -3.06 10.24 -2.36
C LYS A 36 -1.98 9.17 -2.45
N VAL A 37 -1.25 8.98 -1.35
CA VAL A 37 -0.23 7.94 -1.18
C VAL A 37 -0.69 6.96 -0.11
N ALA A 38 -0.78 5.68 -0.44
CA ALA A 38 -1.21 4.65 0.49
C ALA A 38 -0.13 4.31 1.52
N LEU A 39 -0.54 4.13 2.77
CA LEU A 39 0.31 3.59 3.84
C LEU A 39 0.04 2.10 4.02
N CYS A 40 1.10 1.37 4.35
CA CYS A 40 1.01 -0.04 4.70
C CYS A 40 0.51 -0.17 6.14
N ALA A 41 -0.67 -0.76 6.33
CA ALA A 41 -1.24 -0.98 7.66
C ALA A 41 -0.40 -1.94 8.55
N GLN A 42 0.56 -2.68 7.98
CA GLN A 42 1.38 -3.63 8.74
C GLN A 42 2.62 -2.97 9.37
N CYS A 43 3.25 -2.04 8.66
CA CYS A 43 4.52 -1.43 9.07
C CYS A 43 4.48 0.11 9.16
N GLY A 44 3.44 0.77 8.67
CA GLY A 44 3.29 2.24 8.69
C GLY A 44 4.06 2.98 7.59
N GLN A 45 4.87 2.28 6.79
CA GLN A 45 5.60 2.88 5.67
C GLN A 45 4.71 3.10 4.45
N ILE A 46 5.22 3.84 3.46
CA ILE A 46 4.54 4.01 2.17
C ILE A 46 4.42 2.64 1.49
N LYS A 47 3.20 2.24 1.14
CA LYS A 47 2.93 0.94 0.52
C LYS A 47 3.65 0.85 -0.82
N GLY A 48 4.43 -0.22 -1.00
CA GLY A 48 5.22 -0.45 -2.23
C GLY A 48 6.54 0.32 -2.31
N SER A 49 6.87 1.15 -1.31
CA SER A 49 8.21 1.76 -1.24
C SER A 49 9.29 0.74 -0.89
N PRO A 50 10.56 1.00 -1.21
CA PRO A 50 11.67 0.12 -0.84
C PRO A 50 11.78 -0.12 0.67
N SER A 51 11.32 0.83 1.50
CA SER A 51 11.34 0.71 2.96
C SER A 51 10.11 0.00 3.53
N CYS A 52 9.12 -0.36 2.70
CA CYS A 52 7.90 -1.04 3.13
C CYS A 52 8.20 -2.45 3.63
N CYS A 53 7.85 -2.72 4.88
CA CYS A 53 8.03 -4.03 5.53
C CYS A 53 9.46 -4.57 5.41
N GLN A 54 10.46 -3.69 5.41
CA GLN A 54 11.85 -4.15 5.37
C GLN A 54 12.24 -4.78 6.72
N PRO A 55 13.05 -5.85 6.70
CA PRO A 55 13.55 -6.45 7.93
C PRO A 55 14.51 -5.49 8.64
N GLY A 56 14.68 -5.68 9.96
CA GLY A 56 15.64 -4.93 10.78
C GLY A 56 15.25 -3.48 11.09
N GLN A 57 14.04 -3.05 10.71
CA GLN A 57 13.53 -1.72 11.07
C GLN A 57 13.16 -1.67 12.55
N ALA A 58 13.52 -0.59 13.24
CA ALA A 58 13.07 -0.34 14.60
C ALA A 58 11.54 -0.23 14.66
N VAL A 59 10.94 -0.91 15.63
CA VAL A 59 9.48 -0.93 15.83
C VAL A 59 9.13 -0.04 17.02
N CYS A 60 8.18 0.86 16.82
CA CYS A 60 7.65 1.70 17.88
C CYS A 60 6.93 0.84 18.92
N ALA A 61 7.39 0.86 20.16
CA ALA A 61 6.79 0.10 21.27
C ALA A 61 5.32 0.45 21.54
N LYS A 62 4.86 1.66 21.16
CA LYS A 62 3.50 2.13 21.45
C LYS A 62 2.45 1.62 20.46
N CYS A 63 2.77 1.58 19.17
CA CYS A 63 1.81 1.25 18.11
C CYS A 63 2.19 0.00 17.29
N GLY A 64 3.39 -0.55 17.50
CA GLY A 64 3.86 -1.75 16.81
C GLY A 64 4.19 -1.56 15.33
N LEU A 65 4.18 -0.31 14.83
CA LEU A 65 4.60 0.06 13.47
C LEU A 65 6.07 0.50 13.46
N VAL A 66 6.66 0.62 12.28
CA VAL A 66 8.06 1.08 12.14
C VAL A 66 8.20 2.49 12.69
N GLU A 67 9.18 2.67 13.56
CA GLU A 67 9.47 3.95 14.19
C GLU A 67 9.85 5.00 13.15
N GLY A 68 9.29 6.21 13.29
CA GLY A 68 9.51 7.30 12.34
C GLY A 68 8.86 7.10 10.96
N SER A 69 8.18 5.98 10.71
CA SER A 69 7.38 5.81 9.50
C SER A 69 6.23 6.82 9.46
N PRO A 70 5.71 7.19 8.28
CA PRO A 70 4.57 8.12 8.19
C PRO A 70 3.32 7.65 8.97
N GLY A 71 3.10 6.34 9.07
CA GLY A 71 1.99 5.76 9.83
C GLY A 71 2.24 5.62 11.33
N CYS A 72 3.48 5.78 11.82
CA CYS A 72 3.85 5.55 13.22
C CYS A 72 2.99 6.41 14.16
N CYS A 73 2.21 5.75 15.04
CA CYS A 73 1.26 6.38 15.97
C CYS A 73 0.20 7.27 15.29
N LYS A 74 -0.03 7.09 13.99
CA LYS A 74 -1.00 7.86 13.20
C LYS A 74 -2.02 6.96 12.49
N ILE A 75 -1.74 5.67 12.37
CA ILE A 75 -2.65 4.67 11.83
C ILE A 75 -2.71 3.45 12.75
N THR A 76 -3.77 2.65 12.61
CA THR A 76 -3.93 1.40 13.34
C THR A 76 -3.22 0.26 12.62
N LYS A 77 -2.36 -0.47 13.34
CA LYS A 77 -1.70 -1.66 12.79
C LYS A 77 -2.74 -2.72 12.45
N GLY A 78 -2.65 -3.28 11.24
CA GLY A 78 -3.56 -4.33 10.79
C GLY A 78 -4.98 -3.87 10.44
N ALA A 79 -5.20 -2.56 10.28
CA ALA A 79 -6.48 -2.05 9.80
C ALA A 79 -6.87 -2.70 8.45
N ALA A 80 -8.15 -3.06 8.31
CA ALA A 80 -8.70 -3.62 7.07
C ALA A 80 -8.64 -2.60 5.93
N GLU A 81 -8.95 -1.34 6.24
CA GLU A 81 -8.90 -0.23 5.29
C GLU A 81 -7.53 0.46 5.30
N PRO A 82 -6.94 0.73 4.12
CA PRO A 82 -5.68 1.44 4.03
C PRO A 82 -5.84 2.92 4.39
N ALA A 83 -4.94 3.43 5.22
CA ALA A 83 -4.80 4.86 5.43
C ALA A 83 -4.05 5.49 4.25
N PHE A 84 -4.43 6.72 3.88
CA PHE A 84 -3.80 7.45 2.79
C PHE A 84 -3.28 8.80 3.27
N LEU A 85 -2.09 9.19 2.81
CA LEU A 85 -1.60 10.55 2.92
C LEU A 85 -2.12 11.39 1.75
N CYS A 86 -2.56 12.60 2.06
CA CYS A 86 -2.88 13.63 1.08
C CYS A 86 -1.57 14.18 0.50
N THR A 87 -1.38 14.10 -0.80
CA THR A 87 -0.16 14.62 -1.45
C THR A 87 -0.14 16.15 -1.57
N GLN A 88 -1.22 16.85 -1.19
CA GLN A 88 -1.24 18.32 -1.19
C GLN A 88 -0.67 18.91 0.10
N CYS A 89 -0.98 18.29 1.25
CA CYS A 89 -0.60 18.80 2.57
C CYS A 89 0.28 17.84 3.39
N GLY A 90 0.34 16.54 3.06
CA GLY A 90 1.15 15.53 3.74
C GLY A 90 0.49 14.87 4.96
N PHE A 91 -0.73 15.26 5.34
CA PHE A 91 -1.50 14.63 6.42
C PHE A 91 -2.33 13.45 5.93
N ILE A 92 -2.85 12.65 6.88
CA ILE A 92 -3.75 11.55 6.56
C ILE A 92 -5.07 12.13 6.02
N LYS A 93 -5.53 11.65 4.86
CA LYS A 93 -6.82 12.05 4.29
C LYS A 93 -7.94 11.75 5.28
N GLY A 94 -8.82 12.74 5.50
CA GLY A 94 -9.92 12.65 6.47
C GLY A 94 -9.54 12.95 7.92
N SER A 95 -8.26 13.18 8.23
CA SER A 95 -7.86 13.71 9.55
C SER A 95 -8.25 15.19 9.68
N PRO A 96 -8.51 15.69 10.89
CA PRO A 96 -8.87 17.10 11.12
C PRO A 96 -7.74 18.07 10.74
N GLU A 97 -6.50 17.60 10.63
CA GLU A 97 -5.36 18.38 10.19
C GLU A 97 -5.15 18.38 8.67
N CYS A 98 -5.89 17.55 7.93
CA CYS A 98 -5.77 17.45 6.48
C CYS A 98 -6.21 18.74 5.81
N CYS A 99 -5.26 19.43 5.16
CA CYS A 99 -5.50 20.68 4.42
C CYS A 99 -6.12 21.78 5.28
N LYS A 100 -5.84 21.78 6.59
CA LYS A 100 -6.29 22.86 7.48
C LYS A 100 -5.59 24.17 7.09
N ALA A 101 -6.36 25.25 7.00
CA ALA A 101 -5.84 26.56 6.65
C ALA A 101 -4.82 27.08 7.69
N GLY A 102 -3.89 27.92 7.24
CA GLY A 102 -2.90 28.58 8.12
C GLY A 102 -1.79 27.67 8.63
N GLN A 103 -1.67 26.44 8.11
CA GLN A 103 -0.59 25.54 8.48
C GLN A 103 0.74 25.95 7.80
N PRO A 104 1.86 26.00 8.54
CA PRO A 104 3.16 26.35 7.97
C PRO A 104 3.61 25.28 6.97
N THR A 105 4.04 25.71 5.79
CA THR A 105 4.60 24.82 4.76
C THR A 105 6.09 24.61 4.98
N CYS A 106 6.58 23.44 4.59
CA CYS A 106 7.99 23.10 4.57
C CYS A 106 8.61 23.63 3.27
N GLU A 107 9.58 24.52 3.37
CA GLU A 107 10.26 25.14 2.22
C GLU A 107 10.92 24.11 1.28
N LYS A 108 11.34 22.95 1.80
CA LYS A 108 12.04 21.92 1.02
C LYS A 108 11.11 21.10 0.10
N CYS A 109 9.88 20.84 0.52
CA CYS A 109 8.97 19.92 -0.19
C CYS A 109 7.57 20.49 -0.45
N GLY A 110 7.27 21.69 0.06
CA GLY A 110 5.98 22.37 -0.10
C GLY A 110 4.79 21.74 0.65
N LEU A 111 4.98 20.62 1.37
CA LEU A 111 3.95 20.03 2.24
C LEU A 111 3.92 20.71 3.61
N VAL A 112 2.91 20.45 4.43
CA VAL A 112 2.84 21.03 5.77
C VAL A 112 4.00 20.52 6.63
N LYS A 113 4.69 21.44 7.30
CA LYS A 113 5.84 21.16 8.17
C LYS A 113 5.41 20.23 9.31
N GLY A 114 6.16 19.15 9.50
CA GLY A 114 5.87 18.14 10.53
C GLY A 114 4.70 17.21 10.21
N SER A 115 4.07 17.34 9.03
CA SER A 115 3.09 16.36 8.58
C SER A 115 3.74 14.98 8.38
N PRO A 116 2.97 13.88 8.51
CA PRO A 116 3.46 12.52 8.26
C PRO A 116 4.17 12.32 6.92
N GLY A 117 3.72 13.02 5.87
CA GLY A 117 4.28 12.99 4.53
C GLY A 117 5.39 14.00 4.27
N CYS A 118 5.67 14.94 5.19
CA CYS A 118 6.66 16.00 5.00
C CYS A 118 8.03 15.42 4.63
N CYS A 119 8.54 15.76 3.44
CA CYS A 119 9.79 15.25 2.86
C CYS A 119 9.85 13.71 2.69
N LYS A 120 8.70 13.02 2.77
CA LYS A 120 8.60 11.55 2.60
C LYS A 120 7.75 11.16 1.40
N ILE A 121 6.89 12.06 0.91
CA ILE A 121 6.09 11.87 -0.30
C ILE A 121 6.30 13.04 -1.27
N PRO A 122 6.11 12.83 -2.58
CA PRO A 122 6.05 13.93 -3.53
C PRO A 122 4.79 14.77 -3.29
N LYS A 123 4.90 16.09 -3.46
CA LYS A 123 3.75 16.99 -3.47
C LYS A 123 3.05 16.90 -4.83
N SER A 124 1.75 16.61 -4.83
CA SER A 124 0.92 16.80 -6.03
C SER A 124 0.46 18.26 -6.04
N GLY A 125 0.87 19.01 -7.05
CA GLY A 125 0.43 20.38 -7.32
C GLY A 125 -0.97 20.41 -7.88
#